data_AF-A0A1H2MIH6-F1
#
_entry.id   AF-A0A1H2MIH6-F1
#
_cell.length_a   1.000
_cell.length_b   1.000
_cell.length_c   1.000
_cell.angle_alpha   90.00
_cell.angle_beta   90.00
_cell.angle_gamma   90.00
#
_symmetry.space_group_name_H-M   'P 1'
#
loop_
_entity.id
_entity.type
_entity.pdbx_description
1 polymer ?
#
loop_
_entity_poly.entity_id
_entity_poly.type
_entity_poly.pdbx_seq_one_letter_code
_entity_poly.pdbx_strand_id
1 'polypeptide(L)' 'MTRYQQQPGPENPDEPIMPGEVERDNDANRPNDPVRREQEEEQVEEHLEHLHDEARAL' A
#
# COMPACT_ATOMS: atom_id res chain seq x y z
N MET A 1 -13.95 20.01 -19.81
CA MET A 1 -13.50 19.54 -18.50
C MET A 1 -13.76 18.04 -18.43
N THR A 2 -12.72 17.24 -18.59
CA THR A 2 -12.68 15.81 -18.20
C THR A 2 -11.23 15.34 -18.34
N ARG A 3 -10.48 15.37 -17.25
CA ARG A 3 -9.24 14.58 -17.10
C ARG A 3 -9.37 13.79 -15.82
N TYR A 4 -10.13 12.72 -15.88
CA TYR A 4 -10.11 11.64 -14.89
C TYR A 4 -10.14 10.35 -15.68
N GLN A 5 -9.28 9.41 -15.30
CA GLN A 5 -8.92 8.18 -16.02
C GLN A 5 -7.79 8.36 -17.04
N GLN A 6 -6.64 8.92 -16.62
CA GLN A 6 -5.39 8.37 -17.12
C GLN A 6 -5.25 7.03 -16.40
N GLN A 7 -5.71 5.94 -17.01
CA GLN A 7 -5.24 4.62 -16.60
C GLN A 7 -3.71 4.67 -16.79
N PRO A 8 -2.89 4.29 -15.79
CA PRO A 8 -1.46 4.23 -16.00
C PRO A 8 -1.23 3.32 -17.22
N GLY A 9 -0.56 3.86 -18.23
CA GLY A 9 -0.08 3.05 -19.33
C GLY A 9 0.87 1.98 -18.80
N PRO A 10 1.25 0.98 -19.59
CA PRO A 10 2.24 -0.01 -19.15
C PRO A 10 3.47 0.70 -18.59
N GLU A 11 3.73 0.50 -17.30
CA GLU A 11 4.91 1.04 -16.61
C GLU A 11 6.15 0.47 -17.29
N ASN A 12 6.97 1.34 -17.87
CA ASN A 12 8.27 0.94 -18.38
C ASN A 12 9.16 0.65 -17.16
N PRO A 13 9.60 -0.60 -16.93
CA PRO A 13 10.36 -0.96 -15.73
C PRO A 13 11.73 -0.28 -15.67
N ASP A 14 12.21 0.27 -16.79
CA ASP A 14 13.46 1.01 -16.89
C ASP A 14 13.32 2.51 -16.58
N GLU A 15 12.09 3.03 -16.50
CA GLU A 15 11.84 4.43 -16.19
C GLU A 15 11.85 4.67 -14.68
N PRO A 16 12.50 5.74 -14.21
CA PRO A 16 12.48 6.09 -12.80
C PRO A 16 11.05 6.47 -12.38
N ILE A 17 10.57 5.83 -11.32
CA ILE A 17 9.27 6.11 -10.73
C ILE A 17 9.21 7.56 -10.26
N MET A 18 8.11 8.26 -10.53
CA MET A 18 7.95 9.64 -10.08
C MET A 18 7.90 9.71 -8.55
N PRO A 19 8.43 10.78 -7.93
CA PRO A 19 8.28 10.98 -6.50
C PRO A 19 6.80 10.94 -6.09
N GLY A 20 6.47 10.14 -5.08
CA GLY A 20 5.08 10.00 -4.62
C GLY A 20 4.20 9.08 -5.46
N GLU A 21 4.70 8.44 -6.52
CA GLU A 21 3.91 7.50 -7.32
C GLU A 21 3.67 6.18 -6.59
N VAL A 22 4.70 5.61 -5.98
CA VAL A 22 4.58 4.38 -5.17
C VAL A 22 3.56 4.54 -4.05
N GLU A 23 3.60 5.65 -3.32
CA GLU A 23 2.65 5.93 -2.24
C GLU A 23 1.23 6.08 -2.78
N ARG A 24 1.04 6.74 -3.93
CA ARG A 24 -0.27 6.89 -4.57
C ARG A 24 -0.83 5.56 -5.07
N ASP A 25 0.01 4.69 -5.62
CA ASP A 25 -0.41 3.38 -6.14
C ASP A 25 -0.76 2.43 -4.98
N ASN A 26 -0.01 2.49 -3.89
CA ASN A 26 -0.35 1.80 -2.65
C ASN A 26 -1.68 2.29 -2.08
N ASP A 27 -1.91 3.61 -2.04
CA ASP A 27 -3.18 4.19 -1.58
C ASP A 27 -4.35 3.85 -2.51
N ALA A 28 -4.13 3.77 -3.82
CA ALA A 28 -5.15 3.40 -4.79
C ALA A 28 -5.64 1.95 -4.61
N ASN A 29 -4.76 1.08 -4.11
CA ASN A 29 -5.09 -0.31 -3.80
C ASN A 29 -5.67 -0.50 -2.39
N ARG A 30 -5.65 0.54 -1.55
CA ARG A 30 -6.18 0.46 -0.18
C ARG A 30 -7.70 0.29 -0.20
N PRO A 31 -8.30 -0.56 0.66
CA PRO A 31 -9.73 -0.74 0.71
C PRO A 31 -10.48 0.57 0.97
N ASN A 32 -11.51 0.83 0.17
CA ASN A 32 -12.41 1.97 0.35
C ASN A 32 -13.44 1.73 1.47
N ASP A 33 -13.85 0.48 1.67
CA ASP A 33 -14.76 0.07 2.75
C ASP A 33 -14.06 0.22 4.12
N PRO A 34 -14.62 1.00 5.06
CA PRO A 34 -14.02 1.20 6.38
C PRO A 34 -13.72 -0.10 7.12
N VAL A 35 -14.64 -1.07 7.08
CA VAL A 35 -14.48 -2.33 7.83
C VAL A 35 -13.32 -3.14 7.26
N ARG A 36 -13.15 -3.14 5.94
CA ARG A 36 -12.02 -3.83 5.29
C ARG A 36 -10.69 -3.13 5.56
N ARG A 37 -10.72 -1.79 5.69
CA ARG A 37 -9.54 -1.01 6.07
C ARG A 37 -9.11 -1.35 7.50
N GLU A 38 -10.04 -1.41 8.43
CA GLU A 38 -9.78 -1.79 9.84
C GLU A 38 -9.21 -3.22 9.95
N GLN A 39 -9.74 -4.16 9.16
CA GLN A 39 -9.22 -5.55 9.12
C GLN A 39 -7.78 -5.66 8.61
N GLU A 40 -7.38 -4.83 7.64
CA GLU A 40 -5.98 -4.78 7.21
C GLU A 40 -5.08 -4.17 8.28
N GLU A 41 -5.55 -3.12 8.97
CA GLU A 41 -4.79 -2.49 10.06
C GLU A 41 -4.55 -3.48 11.21
N GLU A 42 -5.56 -4.24 11.62
CA GLU A 42 -5.44 -5.28 12.66
C GLU A 42 -4.41 -6.37 12.29
N GLN A 43 -4.41 -6.83 11.03
CA GLN A 43 -3.44 -7.82 10.56
C GLN A 43 -2.00 -7.29 10.57
N VAL A 44 -1.81 -6.02 10.25
CA VAL A 44 -0.49 -5.38 10.30
C VAL A 44 -0.01 -5.27 11.75
N GLU A 45 -0.90 -4.95 12.70
CA GLU A 45 -0.58 -4.89 14.12
C GLU A 45 -0.17 -6.26 14.67
N GLU A 46 -0.93 -7.32 14.37
CA GLU A 46 -0.58 -8.71 14.77
C GLU A 46 0.80 -9.11 14.23
N HIS A 47 1.05 -8.84 12.95
CA HIS A 47 2.33 -9.18 12.33
C HIS A 47 3.50 -8.43 12.99
N LEU A 48 3.29 -7.17 13.37
CA LEU A 48 4.30 -6.37 14.04
C LEU A 48 4.58 -6.89 15.46
N GLU A 49 3.54 -7.29 16.20
CA GLU A 49 3.68 -7.95 17.51
C GLU A 49 4.51 -9.23 17.40
N HIS A 50 4.22 -10.07 16.40
CA HIS A 50 4.99 -11.29 16.17
C HIS A 50 6.48 -11.02 15.90
N LEU A 51 6.78 -10.03 15.07
CA LEU A 51 8.16 -9.61 14.80
C LEU A 51 8.88 -9.11 16.06
N HIS A 52 8.16 -8.43 16.97
CA HIS A 52 8.72 -7.99 18.25
C HIS A 52 9.05 -9.17 19.18
N ASP A 53 8.16 -10.14 19.25
CA ASP A 53 8.38 -11.36 20.05
C ASP A 53 9.54 -12.18 19.50
N GLU A 54 9.65 -12.33 18.17
CA GLU A 54 10.77 -13.01 17.51
C GLU A 54 12.10 -12.30 17.79
N ALA A 55 12.14 -10.97 17.64
CA ALA A 55 13.34 -10.19 17.90
C ALA A 55 13.80 -10.25 19.36
N ARG A 56 12.87 -10.46 20.30
CA ARG A 56 13.17 -10.61 21.73
C ARG A 56 13.72 -11.99 22.08
N ALA A 57 13.46 -12.99 21.26
CA ALA A 57 13.90 -14.36 21.48
C ALA A 57 15.38 -14.62 21.09
N LEU A 58 16.06 -13.62 20.51
CA LEU A 58 17.49 -13.63 20.12
C LEU A 58 18.39 -12.99 21.17
#